data_AF-A0A852VI19-F1
#
_entry.id   AF-A0A852VI19-F1
#
_cell.length_a   1.000
_cell.length_b   1.000
_cell.length_c   1.000
_cell.angle_alpha   90.00
_cell.angle_beta   90.00
_cell.angle_gamma   90.00
#
_symmetry.space_group_name_H-M   'P 1'
#
loop_
_entity.id
_entity.type
_entity.pdbx_description
1 polymer ?
#
loop_
_entity_poly.entity_id
_entity_poly.type
_entity_poly.pdbx_seq_one_letter_code
_entity_poly.pdbx_strand_id
1 'polypeptide(L)' 'MMDSEIAAHAAKLWPHREHEASVVLGLLCCLGIHRWRRLDLTELIPGKDIAHCFWCSKVKVDGVVYDV' A
#
# COMPACT_ATOMS: atom_id res chain seq x y z
N MET A 1 9.01 2.14 -15.61
CA MET A 1 8.12 1.20 -14.90
C MET A 1 6.83 1.94 -14.63
N MET A 2 5.69 1.32 -14.90
CA MET A 2 4.37 1.96 -14.72
C MET A 2 3.95 1.91 -13.25
N ASP A 3 3.18 2.90 -12.78
CA ASP A 3 2.80 2.98 -11.36
C ASP A 3 2.01 1.76 -10.86
N SER A 4 1.24 1.10 -11.74
CA SER A 4 0.56 -0.16 -11.44
C SER A 4 1.52 -1.33 -11.22
N GLU A 5 2.63 -1.39 -11.95
CA GLU A 5 3.67 -2.41 -11.75
C GLU A 5 4.43 -2.15 -10.46
N ILE A 6 4.71 -0.87 -10.15
CA ILE A 6 5.30 -0.44 -8.87
C ILE A 6 4.40 -0.90 -7.72
N ALA A 7 3.09 -0.65 -7.82
CA ALA A 7 2.12 -1.05 -6.81
C ALA A 7 2.10 -2.58 -6.60
N ALA A 8 2.05 -3.36 -7.68
CA ALA A 8 2.04 -4.83 -7.60
C ALA A 8 3.33 -5.37 -6.97
N HIS A 9 4.50 -4.84 -7.35
CA HIS A 9 5.77 -5.23 -6.73
C HIS A 9 5.86 -4.82 -5.26
N ALA A 10 5.42 -3.61 -4.92
CA ALA A 10 5.40 -3.12 -3.54
C ALA A 10 4.50 -3.99 -2.65
N ALA A 11 3.31 -4.37 -3.12
CA ALA A 11 2.40 -5.26 -2.38
C ALA A 11 2.98 -6.66 -2.18
N LYS A 12 3.75 -7.17 -3.15
CA LYS A 12 4.41 -8.47 -3.04
C LYS A 12 5.55 -8.46 -2.02
N LEU A 13 6.33 -7.39 -1.98
CA LEU A 13 7.47 -7.24 -1.06
C LEU A 13 7.04 -6.84 0.36
N TRP A 14 5.96 -6.07 0.47
CA TRP A 14 5.34 -5.65 1.74
C TRP A 14 3.88 -6.13 1.80
N PRO A 15 3.67 -7.44 2.03
CA PRO A 15 2.32 -7.99 2.10
C PRO A 15 1.54 -7.36 3.25
N HIS A 16 0.26 -7.11 2.97
CA HIS A 16 -0.67 -6.66 3.98
C HIS A 16 -0.85 -7.73 5.06
N ARG A 17 -1.02 -7.29 6.30
CA ARG A 17 -1.21 -8.18 7.45
C ARG A 17 -2.66 -8.13 7.89
N GLU A 18 -3.56 -8.50 6.99
CA GLU A 18 -5.00 -8.55 7.28
C GLU A 18 -5.30 -9.45 8.49
N HIS A 19 -4.54 -10.54 8.69
CA HIS A 19 -4.69 -11.40 9.87
C HIS A 19 -4.31 -10.72 11.20
N GLU A 20 -3.55 -9.62 11.17
CA GLU A 20 -3.29 -8.77 12.35
C GLU A 20 -4.33 -7.64 12.49
N ALA A 21 -5.12 -7.39 11.44
CA ALA A 21 -6.23 -6.44 11.47
C ALA A 21 -7.45 -7.14 12.09
N SER A 22 -7.97 -6.60 13.19
CA SER A 22 -9.29 -7.03 13.65
C SER A 22 -10.35 -6.69 12.58
N VAL A 23 -11.50 -7.36 12.62
CA VAL A 23 -12.64 -7.09 11.70
C VAL A 23 -12.98 -5.59 11.64
N VAL A 24 -12.86 -4.89 12.77
CA VAL A 24 -13.06 -3.44 12.88
C VAL A 24 -12.05 -2.66 12.02
N LEU A 25 -10.77 -3.05 12.04
CA LEU A 25 -9.72 -2.40 11.25
C LEU A 25 -9.86 -2.69 9.74
N GLY A 26 -10.36 -3.89 9.39
CA GLY A 26 -10.74 -4.21 8.02
C GLY A 26 -11.88 -3.32 7.51
N LEU A 27 -12.92 -3.10 8.33
CA LEU A 27 -14.04 -2.20 8.00
C LEU A 27 -13.59 -0.75 7.78
N LEU A 28 -12.61 -0.26 8.55
CA LEU A 28 -12.04 1.08 8.33
C LEU A 28 -11.48 1.23 6.91
N CYS A 29 -10.81 0.19 6.38
CA CYS A 29 -10.31 0.21 5.01
C CYS A 29 -11.44 0.27 3.98
N CYS A 30 -12.57 -0.41 4.22
CA CYS A 30 -13.76 -0.33 3.35
C CYS A 30 -14.39 1.08 3.36
N LEU A 31 -14.22 1.83 4.45
CA LEU A 31 -14.66 3.22 4.58
C LEU A 31 -13.61 4.24 4.09
N GLY A 32 -12.51 3.78 3.50
CA GLY A 32 -11.42 4.63 2.98
C GLY A 32 -10.39 5.07 4.03
N ILE A 33 -10.50 4.58 5.26
CA ILE A 33 -9.56 4.87 6.36
C ILE A 33 -8.48 3.78 6.36
N HIS A 34 -7.34 4.11 5.76
CA HIS A 34 -6.22 3.19 5.62
C HIS A 34 -5.08 3.53 6.55
N ARG A 35 -4.39 2.49 7.05
CA ARG A 35 -3.14 2.63 7.78
C ARG A 35 -1.97 2.66 6.81
N TRP A 36 -1.74 3.82 6.20
CA TRP A 36 -0.63 4.03 5.28
C TRP A 36 0.72 3.96 6.01
N ARG A 37 1.66 3.20 5.44
CA ARG A 37 3.08 3.27 5.77
C ARG A 37 3.86 3.59 4.50
N ARG A 38 4.65 4.66 4.57
CA ARG A 38 5.59 5.01 3.51
C ARG A 38 6.71 3.99 3.44
N LEU A 39 7.08 3.63 2.21
CA LEU A 39 8.23 2.80 1.90
C LEU A 39 9.35 3.72 1.41
N ASP A 40 10.50 3.65 2.05
CA ASP A 40 11.69 4.34 1.54
C ASP A 40 12.30 3.48 0.42
N LEU A 41 11.93 3.82 -0.81
CA LEU A 41 12.42 3.19 -2.03
C LEU A 41 13.21 4.18 -2.89
N THR A 42 13.74 5.24 -2.27
CA THR A 42 14.42 6.35 -2.95
C THR A 42 15.60 5.85 -3.80
N GLU A 43 16.33 4.82 -3.32
CA GLU A 43 17.46 4.24 -4.04
C GLU A 43 17.03 3.37 -5.25
N LEU A 44 15.83 2.79 -5.21
CA LEU A 44 15.34 1.89 -6.26
C LEU A 44 14.50 2.62 -7.31
N ILE A 45 13.64 3.53 -6.86
CA ILE A 45 12.69 4.29 -7.68
C ILE A 45 12.73 5.76 -7.23
N PRO A 46 13.78 6.51 -7.62
CA PRO A 46 13.94 7.88 -7.18
C PRO A 46 12.76 8.75 -7.64
N GLY A 47 12.30 9.62 -6.75
CA GLY A 47 11.23 10.59 -7.03
C GLY A 47 9.80 10.06 -6.93
N LYS A 48 9.60 8.81 -6.48
CA LYS A 48 8.27 8.23 -6.24
C LYS A 48 7.95 8.18 -4.73
N ASP A 49 6.77 8.66 -4.35
CA ASP A 49 6.22 8.49 -3.00
C ASP A 49 5.33 7.24 -2.97
N ILE A 50 5.81 6.18 -2.32
CA ILE A 50 5.14 4.90 -2.28
C ILE A 50 4.71 4.63 -0.84
N ALA A 51 3.43 4.33 -0.63
CA ALA A 51 2.90 3.91 0.66
C ALA A 51 1.99 2.70 0.52
N HIS A 52 2.10 1.72 1.41
CA HIS A 52 1.20 0.57 1.43
C HIS A 52 0.25 0.68 2.61
N CYS A 53 -0.95 0.12 2.49
CA CYS A 53 -1.81 -0.09 3.64
C CYS A 53 -1.32 -1.30 4.43
N PHE A 54 -1.27 -1.19 5.76
CA PHE A 54 -0.89 -2.31 6.60
C PHE A 54 -1.97 -3.40 6.70
N TRP A 55 -3.24 -3.02 6.51
CA TRP A 55 -4.40 -3.89 6.75
C TRP A 55 -5.03 -4.48 5.50
N CYS A 56 -4.76 -3.94 4.31
CA CYS A 56 -5.35 -4.40 3.05
C CYS A 56 -4.34 -4.33 1.90
N SER A 57 -4.68 -4.94 0.77
CA SER A 57 -3.90 -5.00 -0.48
C SER A 57 -3.46 -3.65 -1.07
N LYS A 58 -4.17 -2.56 -0.75
CA LYS A 58 -3.98 -1.29 -1.46
C LYS A 58 -2.59 -0.67 -1.27
N VAL A 59 -2.07 -0.13 -2.37
CA VAL A 59 -0.83 0.63 -2.44
C VAL A 59 -1.12 2.00 -3.04
N LYS A 60 -0.49 3.03 -2.49
CA LYS A 60 -0.54 4.41 -2.97
C LYS A 60 0.79 4.77 -3.61
N VAL A 61 0.77 5.24 -4.85
CA VAL A 61 1.93 5.74 -5.59
C VAL A 61 1.62 7.17 -6.01
N ASP A 62 2.42 8.14 -5.56
CA ASP A 62 2.27 9.57 -5.84
C ASP A 62 0.84 10.11 -5.61
N GLY A 63 0.15 9.57 -4.60
CA GLY A 63 -1.22 9.95 -4.26
C GLY A 63 -2.32 9.13 -4.94
N VAL A 64 -2.01 8.36 -5.98
CA VAL A 64 -2.96 7.46 -6.65
C VAL A 64 -3.01 6.11 -5.94
N VAL A 65 -4.22 5.62 -5.65
CA VAL A 65 -4.43 4.35 -4.95
C VAL A 65 -4.71 3.24 -5.95
N TYR A 66 -3.96 2.16 -5.83
CA TYR A 66 -4.07 0.92 -6.60
C TYR A 66 -4.54 -0.20 -5.67
N ASP A 67 -5.50 -0.99 -6.13
CA ASP A 67 -5.89 -2.25 -5.49
C ASP A 67 -5.25 -3.39 -6.29
N VAL A 68 -4.43 -4.21 -5.62
CA VAL A 68 -3.51 -5.18 -6.25
C VAL A 68 -3.59 -6.56 -5.60
#